data_AF-A0A2S3U6D9-F1
#
_entry.id   AF-A0A2S3U6D9-F1
#
_cell.length_a   1.000
_cell.length_b   1.000
_cell.length_c   1.000
_cell.angle_alpha   90.00
_cell.angle_beta   90.00
_cell.angle_gamma   90.00
#
_symmetry.space_group_name_H-M   'P 1'
#
loop_
_entity.id
_entity.type
_entity.pdbx_description
1 polymer ?
#
loop_
_entity_poly.entity_id
_entity_poly.type
_entity_poly.pdbx_seq_one_letter_code
_entity_poly.pdbx_strand_id
1 'polypeptide(L)'
;MANEVINLPDYTVDYQPVPIKINNLEGLQASIAQYVSRYSNLVITEDNVTDSKQVRAKLNKLKKALDDRRKEIKRNYNQPLREFETEVKKLEASIDMIIDPIDEGLGELEVQRREQRKADVMGLIAEMAPNYGVGADEVEFDPRWLNKSISNKQITQEVASSMTVVKQAKDKLATATTMITKYAQAVDVDPIPWIDQLKQGQDVQYLLQAIDRQVESAKERERQRELKQQAAAEHQQETSTGKIVDTDTGEVVSLTRTLKITATKDQMWGLSSYMKKNGIKFEAVN
;
A
#
# COMPACT_ATOMS: atom_id res chain seq x y z
N MET A 1 -35.97 0.44 32.17
CA MET A 1 -35.73 1.06 33.49
C MET A 1 -35.16 2.45 33.22
N ALA A 2 -35.67 3.50 33.86
CA ALA A 2 -35.14 4.85 33.68
C ALA A 2 -33.79 4.97 34.42
N ASN A 3 -32.79 5.59 33.79
CA ASN A 3 -31.53 5.90 34.47
C ASN A 3 -31.77 7.11 35.38
N GLU A 4 -32.14 6.87 36.62
CA GLU A 4 -32.30 7.93 37.63
C GLU A 4 -30.94 8.27 38.24
N VAL A 5 -30.58 9.56 38.21
CA VAL A 5 -29.38 10.05 38.89
C VAL A 5 -29.69 10.12 40.37
N ILE A 6 -28.96 9.34 41.17
CA ILE A 6 -29.07 9.37 42.63
C ILE A 6 -28.51 10.71 43.11
N ASN A 7 -29.29 11.44 43.91
CA ASN A 7 -28.84 12.69 44.49
C ASN A 7 -27.83 12.41 45.60
N LEU A 8 -26.62 12.94 45.48
CA LEU A 8 -25.56 12.75 46.48
C LEU A 8 -25.82 13.62 47.71
N PRO A 9 -25.50 13.15 48.93
CA PRO A 9 -25.54 13.99 50.11
C PRO A 9 -24.47 15.08 50.03
N ASP A 10 -24.73 16.23 50.66
CA ASP A 10 -23.70 17.24 50.90
C ASP A 10 -22.57 16.64 51.74
N TYR A 11 -21.32 16.85 51.33
CA TYR A 11 -20.14 16.38 52.06
C TYR A 11 -19.12 17.52 52.23
N THR A 12 -18.45 17.54 53.38
CA THR A 12 -17.38 18.48 53.70
C THR A 12 -16.18 17.74 54.27
N VAL A 13 -14.97 18.26 54.02
CA VAL A 13 -13.73 17.71 54.58
C VAL A 13 -13.18 18.71 55.59
N ASP A 14 -13.15 18.32 56.86
CA ASP A 14 -12.57 19.14 57.93
C ASP A 14 -11.04 18.96 57.98
N TYR A 15 -10.31 20.07 57.95
CA TYR A 15 -8.85 20.08 58.07
C TYR A 15 -8.37 21.15 59.05
N GLN A 16 -7.63 20.72 60.08
CA GLN A 16 -7.05 21.61 61.10
C GLN A 16 -5.55 21.30 61.28
N PRO A 17 -4.63 22.23 60.95
CA PRO A 17 -3.20 21.98 61.10
C PRO A 17 -2.76 22.04 62.57
N VAL A 18 -2.12 20.98 63.07
CA VAL A 18 -1.57 20.94 64.42
C VAL A 18 -0.21 21.69 64.46
N PRO A 19 0.00 22.67 65.36
CA PRO A 19 1.25 23.42 65.43
C PRO A 19 2.41 22.56 65.96
N ILE A 20 3.53 22.52 65.23
CA ILE A 20 4.76 21.84 65.64
C ILE A 20 5.72 22.87 66.24
N LYS A 21 6.00 22.79 67.54
CA LYS A 21 6.90 23.72 68.26
C LYS A 21 7.91 22.95 69.13
N ILE A 22 9.13 23.46 69.21
CA ILE A 22 10.12 23.01 70.20
C ILE A 22 9.88 23.82 71.47
N ASN A 23 9.44 23.15 72.54
CA ASN A 23 9.30 23.79 73.84
C ASN A 23 10.69 24.19 74.36
N ASN A 24 10.80 25.42 74.88
CA ASN A 24 12.08 26.00 75.33
C ASN A 24 13.18 26.03 74.25
N LEU A 25 12.82 26.42 73.02
CA LEU A 25 13.78 26.58 71.92
C LEU A 25 14.93 27.53 72.29
N GLU A 26 14.62 28.64 72.96
CA GLU A 26 15.60 29.63 73.39
C GLU A 26 16.64 29.03 74.35
N GLY A 27 16.21 28.26 75.35
CA GLY A 27 17.13 27.58 76.28
C GLY A 27 17.97 26.50 75.59
N LEU A 28 17.41 25.78 74.62
CA LEU A 28 18.16 24.83 73.80
C LEU A 28 19.23 25.54 72.96
N GLN A 29 18.87 26.64 72.29
CA GLN A 29 19.78 27.45 71.50
C GLN A 29 20.90 28.05 72.35
N ALA A 30 20.57 28.60 73.52
CA ALA A 30 21.55 29.14 74.46
C ALA A 30 22.55 28.09 74.92
N SER A 31 22.06 26.88 75.25
CA SER A 31 22.92 25.75 75.64
C SER A 31 23.87 25.34 74.50
N ILE A 32 23.36 25.22 73.28
CA ILE A 32 24.17 24.90 72.10
C ILE A 32 25.21 26.01 71.85
N ALA A 33 24.83 27.28 71.96
CA ALA A 33 25.76 28.41 71.79
C ALA A 33 26.90 28.39 72.82
N GLN A 34 26.63 28.00 74.07
CA GLN A 34 27.68 27.81 75.08
C GLN A 34 28.64 26.67 74.71
N TYR A 35 28.14 25.54 74.22
CA TYR A 35 29.01 24.45 73.71
C TYR A 35 29.85 24.93 72.52
N VAL A 36 29.26 25.66 71.57
CA VAL A 36 30.00 26.20 70.41
C VAL A 36 31.10 27.15 70.87
N SER A 37 30.80 28.10 71.76
CA SER A 37 31.78 29.06 72.29
C SER A 37 32.94 28.38 73.03
N ARG A 38 32.62 27.37 73.85
CA ARG A 38 33.63 26.71 74.70
C ARG A 38 34.54 25.75 73.94
N TYR A 39 34.07 25.15 72.86
CA TYR A 39 34.78 24.06 72.17
C TYR A 39 35.23 24.40 70.73
N SER A 40 34.86 25.57 70.18
CA SER A 40 35.23 25.98 68.81
C SER A 40 36.74 26.08 68.57
N ASN A 41 37.51 26.46 69.58
CA ASN A 41 38.95 26.66 69.51
C ASN A 41 39.74 25.71 70.43
N LEU A 42 39.12 24.63 70.94
CA LEU A 42 39.78 23.69 71.84
C LEU A 42 40.83 22.85 71.09
N VAL A 43 42.09 22.92 71.51
CA VAL A 43 43.16 22.02 71.06
C VAL A 43 43.12 20.74 71.90
N ILE A 44 42.99 19.58 71.24
CA ILE A 44 42.96 18.28 71.93
C ILE A 44 44.38 17.86 72.29
N THR A 45 44.61 17.55 73.56
CA THR A 45 45.87 17.05 74.14
C THR A 45 45.63 15.72 74.84
N GLU A 46 46.69 15.00 75.24
CA GLU A 46 46.55 13.73 75.97
C GLU A 46 45.77 13.90 77.28
N ASP A 47 45.94 15.03 77.98
CA ASP A 47 45.26 15.32 79.24
C ASP A 47 43.74 15.53 79.08
N ASN A 48 43.26 16.00 77.93
CA ASN A 48 41.85 16.39 77.72
C ASN A 48 41.07 15.46 76.75
N VAL A 49 41.73 14.42 76.22
CA VAL A 49 41.16 13.52 75.20
C VAL A 49 39.92 12.78 75.71
N THR A 50 39.92 12.38 76.98
CA THR A 50 38.82 11.63 77.60
C THR A 50 37.56 12.49 77.71
N ASP A 51 37.70 13.71 78.23
CA ASP A 51 36.59 14.65 78.38
C ASP A 51 36.05 15.10 77.02
N SER A 52 36.93 15.37 76.06
CA SER A 52 36.56 15.71 74.68
C SER A 52 35.74 14.61 74.01
N LYS A 53 36.10 13.34 74.22
CA LYS A 53 35.32 12.17 73.74
C LYS A 53 33.94 12.12 74.40
N GLN A 54 33.83 12.39 75.70
CA GLN A 54 32.55 12.40 76.41
C GLN A 54 31.62 13.52 75.91
N VAL A 55 32.15 14.73 75.70
CA VAL A 55 31.39 15.87 75.18
C VAL A 55 30.90 15.57 73.76
N ARG A 56 31.77 15.05 72.88
CA ARG A 56 31.39 14.60 71.52
C ARG A 56 30.25 13.58 71.56
N ALA A 57 30.35 12.58 72.44
CA ALA A 57 29.31 11.57 72.60
C ALA A 57 27.97 12.19 73.05
N LYS A 58 27.99 13.13 74.01
CA LYS A 58 26.79 13.85 74.46
C LYS A 58 26.15 14.68 73.35
N LEU A 59 26.93 15.44 72.58
CA LEU A 59 26.44 16.25 71.46
C LEU A 59 25.86 15.38 70.33
N ASN A 60 26.52 14.25 70.02
CA ASN A 60 26.00 13.30 69.04
C ASN A 60 24.67 12.67 69.49
N LYS A 61 24.54 12.33 70.78
CA LYS A 61 23.27 11.85 71.34
C LYS A 61 22.17 12.91 71.24
N LEU A 62 22.47 14.18 71.55
CA LEU A 62 21.52 15.28 71.41
C LEU A 62 21.07 15.47 69.94
N LYS A 63 22.01 15.49 68.99
CA LYS A 63 21.71 15.59 67.55
C LYS A 63 20.80 14.45 67.09
N LYS A 64 21.12 13.21 67.52
CA LYS A 64 20.32 12.03 67.20
C LYS A 64 18.90 12.13 67.80
N ALA A 65 18.77 12.51 69.07
CA ALA A 65 17.47 12.64 69.72
C ALA A 65 16.57 13.69 69.04
N LEU A 66 17.13 14.82 68.61
CA LEU A 66 16.39 15.84 67.84
C LEU A 66 15.91 15.30 66.49
N ASP A 67 16.77 14.58 65.77
CA ASP A 67 16.42 14.00 64.47
C ASP A 67 15.39 12.86 64.60
N ASP A 68 15.54 12.00 65.59
CA ASP A 68 14.61 10.90 65.87
C ASP A 68 13.23 11.47 66.23
N ARG A 69 13.17 12.53 67.07
CA ARG A 69 11.91 13.21 67.39
C ARG A 69 11.29 13.89 66.17
N ARG A 70 12.09 14.55 65.32
CA ARG A 70 11.62 15.13 64.04
C ARG A 70 10.99 14.05 63.15
N LYS A 71 11.64 12.90 63.00
CA LYS A 71 11.16 11.78 62.18
C LYS A 71 9.87 11.19 62.72
N GLU A 72 9.77 11.02 64.04
CA GLU A 72 8.57 10.53 64.72
C GLU A 72 7.38 11.47 64.49
N ILE A 73 7.55 12.78 64.71
CA ILE A 73 6.51 13.79 64.46
C ILE A 73 6.08 13.77 62.99
N LYS A 74 7.03 13.72 62.04
CA LYS A 74 6.71 13.64 60.60
C LYS A 74 5.89 12.40 60.26
N ARG A 75 6.22 11.24 60.85
CA ARG A 75 5.49 9.99 60.61
C ARG A 75 4.05 10.09 61.08
N ASN A 76 3.85 10.59 62.31
CA ASN A 76 2.52 10.70 62.91
C ASN A 76 1.70 11.81 62.25
N TYR A 77 2.33 12.91 61.82
CA TYR A 77 1.67 14.00 61.10
C TYR A 77 1.17 13.55 59.71
N ASN A 78 1.96 12.75 59.00
CA ASN A 78 1.59 12.24 57.68
C ASN A 78 0.63 11.04 57.74
N GLN A 79 0.43 10.44 58.91
CA GLN A 79 -0.41 9.24 59.03
C GLN A 79 -1.90 9.54 58.77
N PRO A 80 -2.53 10.56 59.40
CA PRO A 80 -3.90 10.95 59.08
C PRO A 80 -4.10 11.32 57.61
N LEU A 81 -3.12 11.97 56.99
CA LEU A 81 -3.15 12.29 55.55
C LEU A 81 -3.21 11.02 54.70
N ARG A 82 -2.35 10.02 54.98
CA ARG A 82 -2.35 8.76 54.24
C ARG A 82 -3.65 7.97 54.43
N GLU A 83 -4.20 7.97 55.63
CA GLU A 83 -5.48 7.32 55.94
C GLU A 83 -6.60 7.98 55.14
N PHE A 84 -6.67 9.32 55.14
CA PHE A 84 -7.60 10.09 54.32
C PHE A 84 -7.44 9.81 52.81
N GLU A 85 -6.22 9.88 52.27
CA GLU A 85 -5.94 9.57 50.85
C GLU A 85 -6.35 8.13 50.50
N THR A 86 -6.20 7.19 51.42
CA THR A 86 -6.61 5.79 51.23
C THR A 86 -8.13 5.68 51.15
N GLU A 87 -8.87 6.37 52.01
CA GLU A 87 -10.34 6.37 51.96
C GLU A 87 -10.85 7.06 50.69
N VAL A 88 -10.27 8.21 50.29
CA VAL A 88 -10.62 8.87 49.03
C VAL A 88 -10.42 7.94 47.84
N LYS A 89 -9.28 7.25 47.75
CA LYS A 89 -9.00 6.29 46.68
C LYS A 89 -9.96 5.10 46.65
N LYS A 90 -10.43 4.63 47.82
CA LYS A 90 -11.46 3.59 47.87
C LYS A 90 -12.79 4.08 47.30
N LEU A 91 -13.16 5.33 47.59
CA LEU A 91 -14.37 5.95 47.06
C LEU A 91 -14.26 6.14 45.54
N GLU A 92 -13.13 6.66 45.05
CA GLU A 92 -12.83 6.77 43.61
C GLU A 92 -12.92 5.41 42.92
N ALA A 93 -12.26 4.38 43.45
CA ALA A 93 -12.32 3.03 42.89
C ALA A 93 -13.76 2.46 42.85
N SER A 94 -14.59 2.78 43.85
CA SER A 94 -16.00 2.36 43.85
C SER A 94 -16.83 3.07 42.79
N ILE A 95 -16.49 4.31 42.46
CA ILE A 95 -17.11 5.07 41.37
C ILE A 95 -16.68 4.50 40.02
N ASP A 96 -15.38 4.20 39.86
CA ASP A 96 -14.83 3.63 38.62
C ASP A 96 -15.45 2.26 38.30
N MET A 97 -15.74 1.43 39.32
CA MET A 97 -16.48 0.17 39.14
C MET A 97 -17.87 0.33 38.50
N ILE A 98 -18.45 1.52 38.56
CA ILE A 98 -19.74 1.86 37.94
C ILE A 98 -19.52 2.53 36.58
N ILE A 99 -18.53 3.42 36.47
CA ILE A 99 -18.22 4.13 35.23
C ILE A 99 -17.71 3.17 34.16
N ASP A 100 -16.77 2.28 34.49
CA ASP A 100 -16.09 1.43 33.49
C ASP A 100 -17.07 0.57 32.68
N PRO A 101 -18.04 -0.15 33.27
CA PRO A 101 -19.00 -0.93 32.50
C PRO A 101 -19.98 -0.07 31.70
N ILE A 102 -20.28 1.15 32.15
CA ILE A 102 -21.12 2.10 31.41
C ILE A 102 -20.38 2.57 30.16
N ASP A 103 -19.11 2.94 30.30
CA ASP A 103 -18.28 3.37 29.19
C ASP A 103 -18.05 2.25 28.18
N GLU A 104 -17.79 1.02 28.66
CA GLU A 104 -17.70 -0.17 27.81
C GLU A 104 -19.02 -0.40 27.04
N GLY A 105 -20.16 -0.42 27.74
CA GLY A 105 -21.47 -0.61 27.11
C GLY A 105 -21.84 0.49 26.10
N LEU A 106 -21.47 1.75 26.37
CA LEU A 106 -21.64 2.86 25.42
C LEU A 106 -20.72 2.68 24.20
N GLY A 107 -19.49 2.20 24.40
CA GLY A 107 -18.55 1.87 23.35
C GLY A 107 -19.03 0.74 22.44
N GLU A 108 -19.53 -0.36 23.02
CA GLU A 108 -20.11 -1.48 22.29
C GLU A 108 -21.33 -1.03 21.46
N LEU A 109 -22.23 -0.24 22.05
CA LEU A 109 -23.40 0.28 21.35
C LEU A 109 -23.00 1.20 20.19
N GLU A 110 -21.93 1.98 20.35
CA GLU A 110 -21.38 2.82 19.28
C GLU A 110 -20.87 1.97 18.11
N VAL A 111 -20.14 0.89 18.40
CA VAL A 111 -19.64 -0.06 17.39
C VAL A 111 -20.81 -0.72 16.66
N GLN A 112 -21.76 -1.29 17.41
CA GLN A 112 -22.96 -1.91 16.83
C GLN A 112 -23.72 -0.94 15.93
N ARG A 113 -23.89 0.33 16.36
CA ARG A 113 -24.56 1.34 15.52
C ARG A 113 -23.78 1.62 14.24
N ARG A 114 -22.45 1.68 14.29
CA ARG A 114 -21.61 1.89 13.11
C ARG A 114 -21.69 0.70 12.15
N GLU A 115 -21.70 -0.52 12.67
CA GLU A 115 -21.86 -1.74 11.87
C GLU A 115 -23.25 -1.82 11.22
N GLN A 116 -24.32 -1.57 11.98
CA GLN A 116 -25.67 -1.51 11.44
C GLN A 116 -25.77 -0.45 10.35
N ARG A 117 -25.24 0.75 10.60
CA ARG A 117 -25.23 1.82 9.62
C ARG A 117 -24.43 1.47 8.38
N LYS A 118 -23.32 0.75 8.52
CA LYS A 118 -22.56 0.23 7.37
C LYS A 118 -23.43 -0.72 6.55
N ALA A 119 -24.13 -1.65 7.20
CA ALA A 119 -25.04 -2.57 6.53
C ALA A 119 -26.18 -1.83 5.81
N ASP A 120 -26.79 -0.83 6.44
CA ASP A 120 -27.85 -0.01 5.85
C ASP A 120 -27.35 0.73 4.59
N VAL A 121 -26.15 1.32 4.64
CA VAL A 121 -25.56 2.03 3.50
C VAL A 121 -25.15 1.07 2.38
N MET A 122 -24.61 -0.10 2.71
CA MET A 122 -24.33 -1.14 1.71
C MET A 122 -25.62 -1.65 1.06
N GLY A 123 -26.71 -1.80 1.83
CA GLY A 123 -28.04 -2.13 1.31
C GLY A 123 -28.57 -1.05 0.37
N LEU A 124 -28.44 0.22 0.73
CA LEU A 124 -28.80 1.35 -0.11
C LEU A 124 -28.00 1.37 -1.43
N ILE A 125 -26.69 1.11 -1.36
CA ILE A 125 -25.84 0.99 -2.56
C ILE A 125 -26.34 -0.15 -3.44
N ALA A 126 -26.60 -1.33 -2.87
CA ALA A 126 -27.10 -2.48 -3.63
C ALA A 126 -28.46 -2.23 -4.29
N GLU A 127 -29.37 -1.51 -3.61
CA GLU A 127 -30.68 -1.13 -4.13
C GLU A 127 -30.56 -0.10 -5.27
N MET A 128 -29.68 0.89 -5.13
CA MET A 128 -29.56 1.98 -6.11
C MET A 128 -28.69 1.60 -7.31
N ALA A 129 -27.67 0.76 -7.15
CA ALA A 129 -26.69 0.44 -8.19
C ALA A 129 -27.29 0.00 -9.55
N PRO A 130 -28.34 -0.86 -9.60
CA PRO A 130 -29.00 -1.23 -10.85
C PRO A 130 -29.57 -0.03 -11.63
N ASN A 131 -30.08 0.99 -10.94
CA ASN A 131 -30.64 2.19 -11.58
C ASN A 131 -29.56 3.02 -12.31
N TYR A 132 -28.30 2.84 -11.94
CA TYR A 132 -27.16 3.50 -12.56
C TYR A 132 -26.39 2.60 -13.54
N GLY A 133 -26.71 1.30 -13.62
CA GLY A 133 -25.97 0.33 -14.46
C GLY A 133 -24.54 0.06 -13.94
N VAL A 134 -24.32 0.25 -12.65
CA VAL A 134 -23.03 0.03 -11.97
C VAL A 134 -23.13 -1.17 -11.03
N GLY A 135 -22.00 -1.82 -10.75
CA GLY A 135 -21.92 -2.84 -9.71
C GLY A 135 -21.90 -2.20 -8.32
N ALA A 136 -22.45 -2.88 -7.31
CA ALA A 136 -22.39 -2.39 -5.93
C ALA A 136 -20.95 -2.35 -5.39
N ASP A 137 -20.09 -3.25 -5.88
CA ASP A 137 -18.66 -3.35 -5.61
C ASP A 137 -17.82 -2.28 -6.33
N GLU A 138 -18.37 -1.65 -7.38
CA GLU A 138 -17.72 -0.56 -8.11
C GLU A 138 -17.86 0.80 -7.41
N VAL A 139 -18.74 0.90 -6.41
CA VAL A 139 -18.99 2.13 -5.65
C VAL A 139 -18.04 2.19 -4.45
N GLU A 140 -17.18 3.19 -4.41
CA GLU A 140 -16.29 3.42 -3.27
C GLU A 140 -17.08 3.80 -2.01
N PHE A 141 -16.78 3.13 -0.90
CA PHE A 141 -17.43 3.38 0.39
C PHE A 141 -16.74 4.53 1.13
N ASP A 142 -17.47 5.61 1.44
CA ASP A 142 -16.92 6.71 2.27
C ASP A 142 -17.17 6.44 3.77
N PRO A 143 -16.12 6.34 4.61
CA PRO A 143 -16.26 6.18 6.06
C PRO A 143 -17.09 7.27 6.75
N ARG A 144 -17.22 8.46 6.16
CA ARG A 144 -18.04 9.57 6.68
C ARG A 144 -19.51 9.23 6.75
N TRP A 145 -20.00 8.28 5.96
CA TRP A 145 -21.39 7.81 6.00
C TRP A 145 -21.75 7.11 7.32
N LEU A 146 -20.74 6.71 8.10
CA LEU A 146 -20.92 6.10 9.43
C LEU A 146 -21.08 7.13 10.57
N ASN A 147 -20.86 8.42 10.29
CA ASN A 147 -20.91 9.48 11.29
C ASN A 147 -22.34 9.69 11.83
N LYS A 148 -22.48 10.01 13.12
CA LYS A 148 -23.80 10.28 13.73
C LYS A 148 -24.52 11.47 13.09
N SER A 149 -23.76 12.47 12.68
CA SER A 149 -24.27 13.77 12.23
C SER A 149 -24.77 13.78 10.80
N ILE A 150 -24.35 12.83 9.95
CA ILE A 150 -24.77 12.80 8.56
C ILE A 150 -26.22 12.29 8.48
N SER A 151 -27.06 12.94 7.68
CA SER A 151 -28.45 12.53 7.50
C SER A 151 -28.57 11.42 6.46
N ASN A 152 -29.61 10.58 6.56
CA ASN A 152 -29.87 9.56 5.54
C ASN A 152 -30.05 10.17 4.14
N LYS A 153 -30.71 11.34 4.06
CA LYS A 153 -30.86 12.08 2.80
C LYS A 153 -29.51 12.45 2.18
N GLN A 154 -28.58 12.93 3.00
CA GLN A 154 -27.24 13.29 2.53
C GLN A 154 -26.47 12.06 2.05
N ILE A 155 -26.54 10.94 2.79
CA ILE A 155 -25.95 9.67 2.36
C ILE A 155 -26.51 9.27 0.99
N THR A 156 -27.82 9.27 0.82
CA THR A 156 -28.45 8.90 -0.47
C THR A 156 -27.95 9.79 -1.61
N GLN A 157 -27.79 11.10 -1.38
CA GLN A 157 -27.28 12.02 -2.39
C GLN A 157 -25.79 11.77 -2.71
N GLU A 158 -24.96 11.51 -1.71
CA GLU A 158 -23.54 11.22 -1.91
C GLU A 158 -23.32 9.87 -2.61
N VAL A 159 -24.09 8.84 -2.22
CA VAL A 159 -24.10 7.53 -2.91
C VAL A 159 -24.53 7.69 -4.37
N ALA A 160 -25.61 8.42 -4.64
CA ALA A 160 -26.06 8.72 -6.01
C ALA A 160 -25.00 9.46 -6.83
N SER A 161 -24.31 10.42 -6.22
CA SER A 161 -23.21 11.17 -6.85
C SER A 161 -22.06 10.24 -7.21
N SER A 162 -21.63 9.38 -6.27
CA SER A 162 -20.58 8.37 -6.48
C SER A 162 -20.93 7.43 -7.64
N MET A 163 -22.15 6.88 -7.65
CA MET A 163 -22.64 6.04 -8.75
C MET A 163 -22.67 6.76 -10.10
N THR A 164 -23.01 8.05 -10.11
CA THR A 164 -23.00 8.88 -11.32
C THR A 164 -21.59 9.01 -11.89
N VAL A 165 -20.58 9.21 -11.04
CA VAL A 165 -19.17 9.30 -11.46
C VAL A 165 -18.71 7.96 -12.06
N VAL A 166 -19.02 6.84 -11.41
CA VAL A 166 -18.68 5.50 -11.90
C VAL A 166 -19.35 5.23 -13.25
N LYS A 167 -20.64 5.55 -13.36
CA LYS A 167 -21.40 5.43 -14.63
C LYS A 167 -20.76 6.27 -15.73
N GLN A 168 -20.43 7.53 -15.46
CA GLN A 168 -19.79 8.40 -16.45
C GLN A 168 -18.44 7.85 -16.92
N ALA A 169 -17.66 7.25 -16.02
CA ALA A 169 -16.41 6.60 -16.39
C ALA A 169 -16.64 5.39 -17.31
N LYS A 170 -17.64 4.55 -17.01
CA LYS A 170 -18.07 3.43 -17.86
C LYS A 170 -18.55 3.88 -19.24
N ASP A 171 -19.41 4.88 -19.29
CA ASP A 171 -19.97 5.41 -20.54
C ASP A 171 -18.85 6.00 -21.43
N LYS A 172 -17.88 6.70 -20.82
CA LYS A 172 -16.69 7.20 -21.53
C LYS A 172 -15.85 6.05 -22.08
N LEU A 173 -15.58 5.02 -21.29
CA LEU A 173 -14.81 3.85 -21.72
C LEU A 173 -15.52 3.09 -22.85
N ALA A 174 -16.84 2.92 -22.76
CA ALA A 174 -17.66 2.27 -23.78
C ALA A 174 -17.66 3.07 -25.10
N THR A 175 -17.77 4.40 -25.00
CA THR A 175 -17.69 5.30 -26.16
C THR A 175 -16.32 5.23 -26.83
N ALA A 176 -15.25 5.30 -26.04
CA ALA A 176 -13.88 5.18 -26.52
C ALA A 176 -13.60 3.81 -27.16
N THR A 177 -14.07 2.74 -26.54
CA THR A 177 -13.98 1.37 -27.08
C THR A 177 -14.68 1.28 -28.43
N THR A 178 -15.89 1.82 -28.55
CA THR A 178 -16.65 1.85 -29.80
C THR A 178 -15.91 2.66 -30.88
N MET A 179 -15.30 3.78 -30.49
CA MET A 179 -14.55 4.62 -31.41
C MET A 179 -13.34 3.89 -31.99
N ILE A 180 -12.49 3.33 -31.12
CA ILE A 180 -11.31 2.56 -31.54
C ILE A 180 -11.71 1.35 -32.37
N THR A 181 -12.77 0.63 -31.98
CA THR A 181 -13.26 -0.54 -32.72
C THR A 181 -13.64 -0.16 -34.15
N LYS A 182 -14.48 0.86 -34.32
CA LYS A 182 -14.92 1.31 -35.66
C LYS A 182 -13.76 1.80 -36.51
N TYR A 183 -12.83 2.52 -35.89
CA TYR A 183 -11.67 3.08 -36.59
C TYR A 183 -10.71 1.99 -37.06
N ALA A 184 -10.33 1.05 -36.18
CA ALA A 184 -9.47 -0.08 -36.52
C ALA A 184 -10.09 -0.96 -37.62
N GLN A 185 -11.39 -1.25 -37.53
CA GLN A 185 -12.12 -1.98 -38.57
C GLN A 185 -12.15 -1.24 -39.92
N ALA A 186 -12.26 0.09 -39.91
CA ALA A 186 -12.27 0.89 -41.15
C ALA A 186 -10.91 0.86 -41.88
N VAL A 187 -9.82 0.60 -41.16
CA VAL A 187 -8.47 0.49 -41.73
C VAL A 187 -7.95 -0.95 -41.78
N ASP A 188 -8.84 -1.94 -41.60
CA ASP A 188 -8.54 -3.38 -41.63
C ASP A 188 -7.47 -3.84 -40.62
N VAL A 189 -7.52 -3.27 -39.41
CA VAL A 189 -6.66 -3.62 -38.26
C VAL A 189 -7.50 -4.28 -37.17
N ASP A 190 -6.95 -5.33 -36.53
CA ASP A 190 -7.58 -5.98 -35.37
C ASP A 190 -7.75 -4.97 -34.21
N PRO A 191 -8.98 -4.71 -33.75
CA PRO A 191 -9.23 -3.75 -32.67
C PRO A 191 -8.82 -4.25 -31.27
N ILE A 192 -8.70 -5.56 -31.04
CA ILE A 192 -8.56 -6.12 -29.68
C ILE A 192 -7.32 -5.60 -28.93
N PRO A 193 -6.10 -5.59 -29.51
CA PRO A 193 -4.91 -5.11 -28.81
C PRO A 193 -5.01 -3.64 -28.36
N TRP A 194 -5.70 -2.81 -29.14
CA TRP A 194 -5.89 -1.39 -28.86
C TRP A 194 -6.93 -1.14 -27.77
N ILE A 195 -7.99 -1.95 -27.73
CA ILE A 195 -8.99 -1.93 -26.66
C ILE A 195 -8.34 -2.31 -25.33
N ASP A 196 -7.42 -3.29 -25.32
CA ASP A 196 -6.72 -3.68 -24.09
C ASP A 196 -5.80 -2.56 -23.59
N GLN A 197 -5.13 -1.83 -24.49
CA GLN A 197 -4.36 -0.64 -24.12
C GLN A 197 -5.25 0.51 -23.60
N LEU A 198 -6.43 0.71 -24.20
CA LEU A 198 -7.41 1.68 -23.70
C LEU A 198 -7.84 1.35 -22.27
N LYS A 199 -8.12 0.08 -21.98
CA LYS A 199 -8.49 -0.38 -20.62
C LYS A 199 -7.35 -0.23 -19.60
N GLN A 200 -6.10 -0.20 -20.07
CA GLN A 200 -4.92 0.11 -19.24
C GLN A 200 -4.74 1.62 -19.01
N GLY A 201 -5.63 2.46 -19.53
CA GLY A 201 -5.61 3.91 -19.32
C GLY A 201 -4.90 4.70 -20.42
N GLN A 202 -4.59 4.08 -21.56
CA GLN A 202 -3.98 4.80 -22.68
C GLN A 202 -4.97 5.76 -23.34
N ASP A 203 -4.48 6.94 -23.72
CA ASP A 203 -5.30 7.98 -24.35
C ASP A 203 -5.81 7.56 -25.75
N VAL A 204 -7.06 7.91 -26.04
CA VAL A 204 -7.74 7.55 -27.30
C VAL A 204 -7.03 8.14 -28.51
N GLN A 205 -6.64 9.41 -28.46
CA GLN A 205 -6.00 10.07 -29.60
C GLN A 205 -4.64 9.45 -29.89
N TYR A 206 -3.88 9.09 -28.85
CA TYR A 206 -2.64 8.34 -29.02
C TYR A 206 -2.87 7.00 -29.73
N LEU A 207 -3.88 6.24 -29.30
CA LEU A 207 -4.19 4.93 -29.88
C LEU A 207 -4.59 5.03 -31.36
N LEU A 208 -5.39 6.04 -31.74
CA LEU A 208 -5.73 6.30 -33.14
C LEU A 208 -4.48 6.56 -33.99
N GLN A 209 -3.56 7.40 -33.51
CA GLN A 209 -2.29 7.67 -34.21
C GLN A 209 -1.39 6.43 -34.29
N ALA A 210 -1.41 5.57 -33.28
CA ALA A 210 -0.63 4.34 -33.29
C ALA A 210 -1.18 3.33 -34.32
N ILE A 211 -2.51 3.26 -34.48
CA ILE A 211 -3.16 2.49 -35.54
C ILE A 211 -2.74 3.02 -36.93
N ASP A 212 -2.78 4.33 -37.16
CA ASP A 212 -2.33 4.94 -38.42
C ASP A 212 -0.89 4.54 -38.76
N ARG A 213 0.02 4.62 -37.78
CA ARG A 213 1.42 4.22 -37.96
C ARG A 213 1.57 2.74 -38.29
N GLN A 214 0.76 1.88 -37.69
CA GLN A 214 0.76 0.45 -38.01
C GLN A 214 0.37 0.24 -39.48
N VAL A 215 -0.72 0.88 -39.94
CA VAL A 215 -1.20 0.76 -41.32
C VAL A 215 -0.15 1.26 -42.31
N GLU A 216 0.44 2.44 -42.06
CA GLU A 216 1.45 3.01 -42.94
C GLU A 216 2.71 2.13 -43.00
N SER A 217 3.16 1.59 -41.86
CA SER A 217 4.28 0.66 -41.81
C SER A 217 4.00 -0.67 -42.51
N ALA A 218 2.74 -1.11 -42.55
CA ALA A 218 2.34 -2.32 -43.27
C ALA A 218 2.37 -2.07 -44.78
N LYS A 219 1.79 -0.96 -45.25
CA LYS A 219 1.81 -0.55 -46.66
C LYS A 219 3.24 -0.39 -47.19
N GLU A 220 4.11 0.28 -46.43
CA GLU A 220 5.51 0.45 -46.84
C GLU A 220 6.22 -0.91 -46.92
N ARG A 221 5.97 -1.83 -45.97
CA ARG A 221 6.53 -3.19 -46.03
C ARG A 221 6.03 -3.97 -47.24
N GLU A 222 4.77 -3.84 -47.61
CA GLU A 222 4.22 -4.47 -48.82
C GLU A 222 4.86 -3.89 -50.07
N ARG A 223 4.93 -2.56 -50.19
CA ARG A 223 5.59 -1.88 -51.31
C ARG A 223 7.05 -2.30 -51.46
N GLN A 224 7.78 -2.40 -50.35
CA GLN A 224 9.16 -2.88 -50.36
C GLN A 224 9.28 -4.36 -50.76
N ARG A 225 8.31 -5.20 -50.40
CA ARG A 225 8.25 -6.60 -50.85
C ARG A 225 7.99 -6.69 -52.35
N GLU A 226 7.04 -5.91 -52.87
CA GLU A 226 6.72 -5.85 -54.30
C GLU A 226 7.92 -5.36 -55.13
N LEU A 227 8.59 -4.28 -54.72
CA LEU A 227 9.80 -3.77 -55.38
C LEU A 227 10.92 -4.82 -55.40
N LYS A 228 11.12 -5.55 -54.29
CA LYS A 228 12.10 -6.66 -54.24
C LYS A 228 11.73 -7.81 -55.16
N GLN A 229 10.45 -8.16 -55.27
CA GLN A 229 9.98 -9.21 -56.17
C GLN A 229 10.11 -8.79 -57.64
N GLN A 230 9.79 -7.54 -57.98
CA GLN A 230 9.95 -7.00 -59.33
C GLN A 230 11.42 -6.96 -59.75
N ALA A 231 12.32 -6.46 -58.89
CA ALA A 231 13.76 -6.48 -59.17
C ALA A 231 14.30 -7.92 -59.35
N ALA A 232 13.83 -8.89 -58.55
CA ALA A 232 14.20 -10.29 -58.71
C ALA A 232 13.66 -10.93 -60.00
N ALA A 233 12.52 -10.44 -60.52
CA ALA A 233 11.93 -10.88 -61.78
C ALA A 233 12.60 -10.21 -63.00
N GLU A 234 12.97 -8.92 -62.92
CA GLU A 234 13.68 -8.21 -64.00
C GLU A 234 15.11 -8.71 -64.22
N HIS A 235 15.75 -9.25 -63.17
CA HIS A 235 17.03 -9.96 -63.29
C HIS A 235 16.93 -11.37 -63.90
N GLN A 236 15.72 -11.82 -64.29
CA GLN A 236 15.54 -13.04 -65.08
C GLN A 236 15.27 -12.67 -66.54
N GLN A 237 16.29 -12.80 -67.40
CA GLN A 237 16.11 -12.68 -68.86
C GLN A 237 16.13 -14.05 -69.53
N GLU A 238 15.01 -14.40 -70.17
CA GLU A 238 14.97 -15.46 -71.18
C GLU A 238 15.69 -14.97 -72.46
N THR A 239 16.77 -15.66 -72.85
CA THR A 239 17.32 -15.50 -74.19
C THR A 239 16.69 -16.50 -75.16
N SER A 240 16.51 -16.06 -76.40
CA SER A 240 15.72 -16.64 -77.50
C SER A 240 16.18 -18.00 -78.06
N THR A 241 16.94 -18.77 -77.28
CA THR A 241 17.30 -20.17 -77.61
C THR A 241 17.22 -21.14 -76.41
N GLY A 242 16.54 -20.76 -75.33
CA GLY A 242 16.11 -21.72 -74.29
C GLY A 242 17.26 -22.35 -73.49
N LYS A 243 18.28 -21.57 -73.14
CA LYS A 243 19.28 -21.93 -72.12
C LYS A 243 19.45 -20.77 -71.15
N ILE A 244 19.33 -21.08 -69.85
CA ILE A 244 19.54 -20.15 -68.73
C ILE A 244 21.05 -20.08 -68.48
N VAL A 245 21.62 -18.87 -68.47
CA VAL A 245 23.03 -18.61 -68.19
C VAL A 245 23.10 -17.67 -66.99
N ASP A 246 23.78 -18.10 -65.93
CA ASP A 246 24.09 -17.30 -64.74
C ASP A 246 25.21 -16.32 -65.10
N THR A 247 24.89 -15.01 -65.06
CA THR A 247 25.80 -13.94 -65.50
C THR A 247 26.92 -13.62 -64.51
N ASP A 248 26.99 -14.27 -63.34
CA ASP A 248 28.10 -14.11 -62.39
C ASP A 248 29.08 -15.29 -62.40
N THR A 249 28.70 -16.47 -62.90
CA THR A 249 29.52 -17.70 -62.69
C THR A 249 29.88 -18.54 -63.93
N GLY A 250 29.26 -18.33 -65.09
CA GLY A 250 29.82 -18.76 -66.39
C GLY A 250 29.97 -20.27 -66.67
N GLU A 251 29.29 -21.19 -65.97
CA GLU A 251 29.31 -22.63 -66.32
C GLU A 251 28.08 -23.12 -67.10
N VAL A 252 28.31 -23.93 -68.15
CA VAL A 252 27.28 -24.48 -69.05
C VAL A 252 26.85 -25.88 -68.61
N VAL A 253 25.60 -26.02 -68.16
CA VAL A 253 24.99 -27.32 -67.84
C VAL A 253 24.67 -28.09 -69.13
N SER A 254 25.24 -29.28 -69.30
CA SER A 254 25.02 -30.17 -70.44
C SER A 254 23.60 -30.77 -70.43
N LEU A 255 22.85 -30.60 -71.53
CA LEU A 255 21.47 -31.08 -71.69
C LEU A 255 21.43 -32.52 -72.24
N THR A 256 20.88 -33.46 -71.47
CA THR A 256 20.56 -34.82 -71.94
C THR A 256 19.06 -34.92 -72.21
N ARG A 257 18.63 -35.55 -73.31
CA ARG A 257 17.20 -35.76 -73.65
C ARG A 257 16.95 -37.18 -74.17
N THR A 258 15.81 -37.75 -73.78
CA THR A 258 15.32 -39.07 -74.24
C THR A 258 14.37 -38.90 -75.42
N LEU A 259 14.60 -39.62 -76.52
CA LEU A 259 13.76 -39.61 -77.73
C LEU A 259 13.14 -40.98 -77.94
N LYS A 260 11.83 -41.04 -78.22
CA LYS A 260 11.12 -42.27 -78.62
C LYS A 260 11.01 -42.31 -80.13
N ILE A 261 11.53 -43.36 -80.75
CA ILE A 261 11.62 -43.50 -82.21
C ILE A 261 10.96 -44.80 -82.63
N THR A 262 10.04 -44.74 -83.60
CA THR A 262 9.38 -45.90 -84.20
C THR A 262 9.76 -45.99 -85.67
N ALA A 263 10.46 -47.04 -86.06
CA ALA A 263 10.92 -47.25 -87.44
C ALA A 263 11.10 -48.74 -87.74
N THR A 264 11.28 -49.10 -89.01
CA THR A 264 11.59 -50.48 -89.40
C THR A 264 13.01 -50.86 -88.98
N LYS A 265 13.32 -52.17 -88.93
CA LYS A 265 14.63 -52.68 -88.52
C LYS A 265 15.78 -52.06 -89.33
N ASP A 266 15.62 -51.92 -90.63
CA ASP A 266 16.65 -51.35 -91.52
C ASP A 266 16.83 -49.86 -91.29
N GLN A 267 15.76 -49.12 -91.00
CA GLN A 267 15.81 -47.70 -90.66
C GLN A 267 16.50 -47.46 -89.30
N MET A 268 16.24 -48.31 -88.30
CA MET A 268 16.94 -48.24 -87.00
C MET A 268 18.43 -48.53 -87.13
N TRP A 269 18.83 -49.45 -88.02
CA TRP A 269 20.24 -49.70 -88.34
C TRP A 269 20.92 -48.51 -89.01
N GLY A 270 20.24 -47.86 -89.97
CA GLY A 270 20.71 -46.63 -90.59
C GLY A 270 20.91 -45.51 -89.57
N LEU A 271 19.95 -45.32 -88.67
CA LEU A 271 19.99 -44.30 -87.62
C LEU A 271 21.14 -44.54 -86.62
N SER A 272 21.29 -45.77 -86.13
CA SER A 272 22.40 -46.17 -85.25
C SER A 272 23.76 -45.89 -85.89
N SER A 273 23.91 -46.20 -87.18
CA SER A 273 25.16 -45.96 -87.93
C SER A 273 25.47 -44.46 -88.04
N TYR A 274 24.45 -43.64 -88.29
CA TYR A 274 24.60 -42.18 -88.30
C TYR A 274 24.99 -41.63 -86.93
N MET A 275 24.35 -42.07 -85.85
CA MET A 275 24.65 -41.63 -84.49
C MET A 275 26.09 -41.97 -84.08
N LYS A 276 26.56 -43.20 -84.36
CA LYS A 276 27.96 -43.60 -84.12
C LYS A 276 28.95 -42.76 -84.91
N LYS A 277 28.68 -42.50 -86.20
CA LYS A 277 29.55 -41.69 -87.06
C LYS A 277 29.73 -40.26 -86.53
N ASN A 278 28.71 -39.70 -85.89
CA ASN A 278 28.73 -38.36 -85.34
C ASN A 278 29.08 -38.31 -83.84
N GLY A 279 29.56 -39.41 -83.25
CA GLY A 279 29.96 -39.46 -81.84
C GLY A 279 28.81 -39.31 -80.85
N ILE A 280 27.56 -39.48 -81.29
CA ILE A 280 26.37 -39.39 -80.45
C ILE A 280 26.22 -40.69 -79.67
N LYS A 281 26.24 -40.60 -78.34
CA LYS A 281 25.98 -41.74 -77.45
C LYS A 281 24.48 -42.01 -77.42
N PHE A 282 24.09 -43.26 -77.63
CA PHE A 282 22.70 -43.71 -77.49
C PHE A 282 22.66 -45.09 -76.84
N GLU A 283 21.58 -45.37 -76.13
CA GLU A 283 21.28 -46.65 -75.52
C GLU A 283 19.85 -47.07 -75.88
N ALA A 284 19.64 -48.37 -76.11
CA ALA A 284 18.30 -48.89 -76.30
C ALA A 284 17.66 -49.08 -74.92
N VAL A 285 16.58 -48.35 -74.66
CA VAL A 285 15.76 -48.57 -73.48
C VAL A 285 14.68 -49.58 -73.87
N ASN A 286 14.83 -50.83 -73.40
CA ASN A 286 13.84 -51.90 -73.58
C ASN A 286 12.67 -51.74 -72.61
#